data_AF-A0A382TKD5-F1
#
_entry.id   AF-A0A382TKD5-F1
#
_cell.length_a   1.000
_cell.length_b   1.000
_cell.length_c   1.000
_cell.angle_alpha   90.00
_cell.angle_beta   90.00
_cell.angle_gamma   90.00
#
_symmetry.space_group_name_H-M   'P 1'
#
loop_
_entity.id
_entity.type
_entity.pdbx_description
1 polymer ?
#
loop_
_entity_poly.entity_id
_entity_poly.type
_entity_poly.pdbx_seq_one_letter_code
_entity_poly.pdbx_strand_id
1 'polypeptide(L)'
;MEKASEIIKELMIQKEFRLKRDAAEFFGVSPQALSIWIAKGEIPPKHLLKLSKENVMMEKLEKTSTSFSTGTRPKQEESKTVIDYLMRENVALKKEIEYLRAEVVQVKIPSNSRNLLDKIVADSLLI
;
A
#
# COMPACT_ATOMS: atom_id res chain seq x y z
N MET A 1 4.84 36.91 -5.53
CA MET A 1 3.85 36.11 -4.77
C MET A 1 2.98 35.44 -5.81
N GLU A 2 3.14 34.14 -6.03
CA GLU A 2 2.24 33.38 -6.90
C GLU A 2 0.85 33.40 -6.28
N LYS A 3 -0.16 33.77 -7.08
CA LYS A 3 -1.51 33.91 -6.55
C LYS A 3 -2.10 32.53 -6.32
N ALA A 4 -2.87 32.35 -5.24
CA ALA A 4 -3.61 31.10 -5.00
C ALA A 4 -4.41 30.62 -6.23
N SER A 5 -4.92 31.57 -7.03
CA SER A 5 -5.64 31.27 -8.27
C SER A 5 -4.78 30.62 -9.35
N GLU A 6 -3.49 30.94 -9.45
CA GLU A 6 -2.55 30.34 -10.40
C GLU A 6 -2.17 28.94 -9.97
N ILE A 7 -1.84 28.75 -8.68
CA ILE A 7 -1.52 27.44 -8.10
C ILE A 7 -2.70 26.47 -8.27
N ILE A 8 -3.93 26.94 -8.03
CA ILE A 8 -5.13 26.11 -8.19
C ILE A 8 -5.38 25.79 -9.68
N LYS A 9 -5.14 26.72 -10.60
CA LYS A 9 -5.29 26.46 -12.05
C LYS A 9 -4.28 25.42 -12.52
N GLU A 10 -3.02 25.54 -12.12
CA GLU A 10 -1.96 24.59 -12.45
C GLU A 10 -2.33 23.19 -11.94
N LEU A 11 -2.78 23.10 -10.70
CA LEU A 11 -3.28 21.85 -10.11
C LEU A 11 -4.46 21.27 -10.89
N MET A 12 -5.42 22.10 -11.29
CA MET A 12 -6.56 21.66 -12.09
C MET A 12 -6.13 21.11 -13.46
N ILE A 13 -5.10 21.69 -14.07
CA ILE A 13 -4.52 21.19 -15.33
C ILE A 13 -3.80 19.86 -15.09
N GLN A 14 -2.92 19.78 -14.08
CA GLN A 14 -2.15 18.57 -13.77
C GLN A 14 -3.02 17.35 -13.40
N LYS A 15 -4.19 17.58 -12.79
CA LYS A 15 -5.10 16.53 -12.33
C LYS A 15 -6.35 16.38 -13.19
N GLU A 16 -6.43 17.10 -14.32
CA GLU A 16 -7.58 17.13 -15.23
C GLU A 16 -8.93 17.47 -14.56
N PHE A 17 -8.90 18.29 -13.50
CA PHE A 17 -10.12 18.69 -12.80
C PHE A 17 -10.93 19.68 -13.64
N ARG A 18 -12.18 19.33 -13.94
CA ARG A 18 -13.10 20.20 -14.69
C ARG A 18 -13.79 21.25 -13.80
N LEU A 19 -14.02 20.92 -12.53
CA LEU A 19 -14.72 21.80 -11.60
C LEU A 19 -13.80 22.21 -10.45
N LYS A 20 -13.95 23.46 -10.00
CA LYS A 20 -13.27 23.95 -8.79
C LYS A 20 -13.65 23.15 -7.53
N ARG A 21 -14.80 22.48 -7.54
CA ARG A 21 -15.22 21.57 -6.46
C ARG A 21 -14.27 20.38 -6.33
N ASP A 22 -13.81 19.82 -7.44
CA ASP A 22 -12.95 18.63 -7.45
C ASP A 22 -11.56 18.99 -6.90
N ALA A 23 -11.07 20.19 -7.23
CA ALA A 23 -9.88 20.75 -6.60
C ALA A 23 -10.07 20.94 -5.08
N ALA A 24 -11.25 21.37 -4.61
CA ALA A 24 -11.53 21.51 -3.18
C ALA A 24 -11.55 20.16 -2.46
N GLU A 25 -12.13 19.13 -3.09
CA GLU A 25 -12.15 17.76 -2.60
C GLU A 25 -10.74 17.19 -2.48
N PHE A 26 -9.86 17.46 -3.45
CA PHE A 26 -8.45 17.10 -3.38
C PHE A 26 -7.74 17.68 -2.14
N PHE A 27 -8.02 18.94 -1.82
CA PHE A 27 -7.51 19.57 -0.59
C PHE A 27 -8.21 19.06 0.68
N GLY A 28 -9.34 18.37 0.56
CA GLY A 28 -10.19 17.95 1.68
C GLY A 28 -10.91 19.12 2.35
N VAL A 29 -11.24 20.16 1.58
CA VAL A 29 -11.91 21.38 2.06
C VAL A 29 -13.22 21.62 1.31
N SER A 30 -14.07 22.48 1.87
CA SER A 30 -15.31 22.86 1.19
C SER A 30 -15.01 23.74 -0.05
N PRO A 31 -15.86 23.69 -1.09
CA PRO A 31 -15.71 24.57 -2.27
C PRO A 31 -15.77 26.06 -1.92
N GLN A 32 -16.47 26.40 -0.83
CA GLN A 32 -16.51 27.76 -0.28
C GLN A 32 -15.14 28.19 0.26
N ALA A 33 -14.43 27.30 0.98
CA ALA A 33 -13.09 27.57 1.48
C ALA A 33 -12.10 27.81 0.33
N LEU A 34 -12.18 27.00 -0.73
CA LEU A 34 -11.35 27.19 -1.93
C LEU A 34 -11.64 28.55 -2.60
N SER A 35 -12.92 28.96 -2.67
CA SER A 35 -13.31 30.27 -3.19
C SER A 35 -12.71 31.42 -2.37
N ILE A 36 -12.70 31.28 -1.04
CA ILE A 36 -12.07 32.27 -0.13
C ILE A 36 -10.57 32.39 -0.40
N TRP A 37 -9.86 31.28 -0.62
CA TRP A 37 -8.43 31.32 -0.94
C TRP A 37 -8.15 31.98 -2.28
N ILE A 38 -9.00 31.72 -3.28
CA ILE A 38 -8.91 32.37 -4.60
C ILE A 38 -9.13 33.88 -4.47
N ALA A 39 -10.14 34.31 -3.70
CA ALA A 39 -10.44 35.73 -3.46
C ALA A 39 -9.36 36.43 -2.63
N LYS A 40 -8.82 35.77 -1.61
CA LYS A 40 -7.73 36.31 -0.76
C LYS A 40 -6.36 36.24 -1.44
N GLY A 41 -6.19 35.38 -2.45
CA GLY A 41 -4.93 35.16 -3.13
C GLY A 41 -3.92 34.31 -2.35
N GLU A 42 -4.31 33.75 -1.19
CA GLU A 42 -3.44 32.99 -0.29
C GLU A 42 -4.01 31.60 0.02
N ILE A 43 -3.18 30.57 -0.13
CA ILE A 43 -3.49 29.19 0.28
C ILE A 43 -2.80 28.95 1.64
N PRO A 44 -3.51 28.45 2.67
CA PRO A 44 -2.89 28.20 3.95
C PRO A 44 -1.72 27.20 3.83
N PRO A 45 -0.58 27.42 4.52
CA PRO A 45 0.64 26.61 4.37
C PRO A 45 0.44 25.11 4.55
N LYS A 46 -0.49 24.71 5.45
CA LYS A 46 -0.89 23.32 5.65
C LYS A 46 -1.30 22.62 4.35
N HIS A 47 -2.01 23.32 3.47
CA HIS A 47 -2.52 22.77 2.21
C HIS A 47 -1.48 22.79 1.09
N LEU A 48 -0.49 23.69 1.16
CA LEU A 48 0.67 23.67 0.25
C LEU A 48 1.56 22.44 0.49
N LEU A 49 1.74 22.05 1.76
CA LEU A 49 2.50 20.83 2.08
C LEU A 49 1.85 19.56 1.49
N LYS A 50 0.52 19.50 1.47
CA LYS A 50 -0.22 18.38 0.87
C LYS A 50 0.01 18.30 -0.65
N LEU A 51 0.13 19.45 -1.34
CA LEU A 51 0.48 19.49 -2.75
C LEU A 51 1.86 18.92 -3.02
N SER A 52 2.87 19.36 -2.25
CA SER A 52 4.24 18.90 -2.46
C SER A 52 4.39 17.39 -2.24
N LYS A 53 3.75 16.84 -1.20
CA LYS A 53 3.81 15.41 -0.89
C LYS A 53 3.12 14.56 -1.94
N GLU A 54 1.98 15.01 -2.45
CA GLU A 54 1.21 14.28 -3.46
C GLU A 54 1.80 14.44 -4.88
N ASN A 55 2.35 15.60 -5.25
CA ASN A 55 3.10 15.75 -6.51
C ASN A 55 4.32 14.82 -6.53
N VAL A 56 5.06 14.68 -5.43
CA VAL A 56 6.16 13.72 -5.32
C VAL A 56 5.68 12.27 -5.47
N MET A 57 4.49 11.92 -4.93
CA MET A 57 3.90 10.59 -5.10
C MET A 57 3.37 10.34 -6.52
N MET A 58 2.75 11.34 -7.15
CA MET A 58 2.27 11.27 -8.53
C MET A 58 3.42 11.22 -9.53
N GLU A 59 4.47 12.01 -9.35
CA GLU A 59 5.69 11.87 -10.15
C GLU A 59 6.31 10.48 -10.00
N LYS A 60 6.27 9.89 -8.79
CA LYS A 60 6.73 8.51 -8.58
C LYS A 60 5.82 7.50 -9.28
N LEU A 61 4.51 7.76 -9.36
CA LEU A 61 3.53 6.89 -10.01
C LEU A 61 3.60 7.01 -11.55
N GLU A 62 3.75 8.21 -12.10
CA GLU A 62 3.94 8.43 -13.53
C GLU A 62 5.31 7.91 -14.01
N LYS A 63 6.36 8.02 -13.19
CA LYS A 63 7.66 7.39 -13.48
C LYS A 63 7.57 5.86 -13.49
N THR A 64 6.63 5.25 -12.75
CA THR A 64 6.35 3.80 -12.81
C THR A 64 5.43 3.40 -13.96
N SER A 65 4.56 4.28 -14.46
CA SER A 65 3.62 3.96 -15.56
C SER A 65 4.19 4.25 -16.96
N THR A 66 5.17 5.16 -17.09
CA THR A 66 5.70 5.60 -18.40
C THR A 66 7.10 5.06 -18.72
N SER A 67 7.71 4.22 -17.87
CA SER A 67 9.03 3.63 -18.14
C SER A 67 8.99 2.31 -18.92
N PHE A 68 8.20 2.28 -20.00
CA PHE A 68 8.44 1.38 -21.13
C PHE A 68 8.99 2.16 -22.32
N SER A 69 10.09 2.90 -22.13
CA SER A 69 10.89 3.39 -23.26
C SER A 69 12.30 3.78 -22.82
N THR A 70 13.24 2.93 -23.23
CA THR A 70 14.62 3.20 -23.66
C THR A 70 15.50 4.15 -22.83
N GLY A 71 16.45 3.56 -22.09
CA GLY A 71 17.71 4.23 -21.71
C GLY A 71 18.06 4.13 -20.23
N THR A 72 18.46 2.95 -19.73
CA THR A 72 19.41 2.78 -18.61
C THR A 72 19.69 1.28 -18.44
N ARG A 73 20.64 0.76 -19.24
CA ARG A 73 21.05 -0.65 -19.25
C ARG A 73 21.50 -1.21 -17.88
N PRO A 74 22.20 -0.46 -16.98
CA PRO A 74 22.60 -1.03 -15.68
C PRO A 74 21.43 -1.14 -14.68
N LYS A 75 20.52 -0.15 -14.67
CA LYS A 75 19.40 -0.09 -13.71
C LYS A 75 18.34 -1.18 -13.97
N GLN A 76 18.24 -1.65 -15.21
CA GLN A 76 17.31 -2.70 -15.61
C GLN A 76 17.79 -4.11 -15.22
N GLU A 77 19.11 -4.33 -15.13
CA GLU A 77 19.69 -5.60 -14.69
C GLU A 77 19.64 -5.73 -13.17
N GLU A 78 19.90 -4.64 -12.44
CA GLU A 78 19.71 -4.57 -10.99
C GLU A 78 18.26 -4.82 -10.60
N SER A 79 17.30 -4.20 -11.30
CA SER A 79 15.87 -4.41 -11.01
C SER A 79 15.43 -5.85 -11.30
N LYS A 80 15.91 -6.46 -12.38
CA LYS A 80 15.67 -7.89 -12.67
C LYS A 80 16.25 -8.79 -11.58
N THR A 81 17.46 -8.50 -11.12
CA THR A 81 18.12 -9.29 -10.06
C THR A 81 17.35 -9.21 -8.74
N VAL A 82 16.87 -8.02 -8.38
CA VAL A 82 16.03 -7.82 -7.18
C VAL A 82 14.70 -8.55 -7.33
N ILE A 83 14.03 -8.45 -8.49
CA ILE A 83 12.77 -9.14 -8.76
C ILE A 83 12.96 -10.66 -8.65
N ASP A 84 14.00 -11.21 -9.27
CA ASP A 84 14.30 -12.63 -9.25
C ASP A 84 14.61 -13.14 -7.84
N TYR A 85 15.34 -12.35 -7.03
CA TYR A 85 15.57 -12.66 -5.62
C TYR A 85 14.25 -12.67 -4.84
N LEU A 86 13.43 -11.62 -4.97
CA LEU A 86 12.14 -11.53 -4.28
C LEU A 86 11.18 -12.65 -4.69
N MET A 87 11.20 -13.10 -5.94
CA MET A 87 10.42 -14.24 -6.40
C MET A 87 10.87 -15.54 -5.75
N ARG A 88 12.19 -15.82 -5.74
CA ARG A 88 12.74 -17.02 -5.09
C ARG A 88 12.45 -17.04 -3.59
N GLU A 89 12.65 -15.91 -2.93
CA GLU A 89 12.42 -15.76 -1.49
C GLU A 89 10.94 -15.99 -1.15
N ASN A 90 10.01 -15.40 -1.93
CA ASN A 90 8.58 -15.64 -1.74
C ASN A 90 8.20 -17.12 -1.90
N VAL A 91 8.81 -17.84 -2.84
CA VAL A 91 8.56 -19.28 -3.01
C VAL A 91 9.12 -20.07 -1.82
N ALA A 92 10.33 -19.75 -1.35
CA ALA A 92 10.93 -20.38 -0.17
C ALA A 92 10.07 -20.15 1.08
N LEU A 93 9.65 -18.91 1.33
CA LEU A 93 8.79 -18.54 2.45
C LEU A 93 7.43 -19.25 2.40
N LYS A 94 6.82 -19.37 1.21
CA LYS A 94 5.55 -20.11 1.06
C LYS A 94 5.72 -21.59 1.44
N LYS A 95 6.82 -22.23 1.03
CA LYS A 95 7.12 -23.62 1.41
C LYS A 95 7.36 -23.76 2.90
N GLU A 96 8.10 -22.84 3.51
CA GLU A 96 8.33 -22.85 4.96
C GLU A 96 7.02 -22.71 5.74
N ILE A 97 6.14 -21.80 5.32
CA ILE A 97 4.81 -21.64 5.92
C ILE A 97 3.99 -22.93 5.78
N GLU A 98 4.04 -23.60 4.64
CA GLU A 98 3.34 -24.87 4.42
C GLU A 98 3.89 -25.97 5.33
N TYR A 99 5.22 -26.07 5.45
CA TYR A 99 5.89 -27.00 6.36
C TYR A 99 5.47 -26.77 7.82
N LEU A 100 5.59 -25.53 8.31
CA LEU A 100 5.22 -25.15 9.68
C LEU A 100 3.73 -25.41 9.95
N ARG A 101 2.85 -25.17 8.96
CA ARG A 101 1.42 -25.50 9.10
C ARG A 101 1.20 -27.01 9.23
N ALA A 102 1.90 -27.82 8.45
CA ALA A 102 1.80 -29.28 8.56
C ALA A 102 2.31 -29.79 9.92
N GLU A 103 3.41 -29.23 10.42
CA GLU A 103 3.95 -29.55 11.75
C GLU A 103 2.97 -29.17 12.87
N VAL A 104 2.39 -27.97 12.81
CA VAL A 104 1.35 -27.54 13.77
C VAL A 104 0.15 -28.49 13.77
N VAL A 105 -0.27 -28.99 12.60
CA VAL A 105 -1.34 -29.99 12.51
C VAL A 105 -0.94 -31.29 13.20
N GLN A 106 0.28 -31.79 13.00
CA GLN A 106 0.77 -33.00 13.66
C GLN A 106 0.84 -32.84 15.18
N VAL A 107 1.28 -31.69 15.68
CA VAL A 107 1.35 -31.41 17.13
C VAL A 107 -0.04 -31.18 17.74
N LYS A 108 -1.00 -30.63 16.97
CA LYS A 108 -2.40 -30.45 17.43
C LYS A 108 -3.24 -31.72 17.39
N ILE A 109 -2.86 -32.71 16.60
CA ILE A 109 -3.46 -34.04 16.72
C ILE A 109 -2.98 -34.59 18.06
N PRO A 110 -3.85 -34.71 19.07
CA PRO A 110 -3.45 -35.35 20.32
C PRO A 110 -2.95 -36.74 19.93
N SER A 111 -1.71 -37.04 20.28
CA SER A 111 -1.22 -38.40 20.19
C SER A 111 -2.27 -39.31 20.85
N ASN A 112 -2.38 -40.53 20.33
CA ASN A 112 -3.29 -41.60 20.70
C ASN A 112 -3.41 -41.91 22.23
N SER A 113 -2.75 -41.14 23.11
CA SER A 113 -2.81 -41.19 24.57
C SER A 113 -4.20 -40.92 25.15
N ARG A 114 -5.06 -40.12 24.48
CA ARG A 114 -6.45 -39.96 24.92
C ARG A 114 -7.22 -41.29 24.86
N ASN A 115 -6.99 -42.10 23.82
CA ASN A 115 -7.63 -43.40 23.68
C ASN A 115 -7.09 -44.42 24.70
N LEU A 116 -5.81 -44.32 25.09
CA LEU A 116 -5.23 -45.18 26.12
C LEU A 116 -5.78 -44.85 27.51
N LEU A 117 -5.90 -43.57 27.85
CA LEU A 117 -6.49 -43.12 29.12
C LEU A 117 -7.98 -43.47 29.18
N ASP A 118 -8.74 -43.24 28.11
CA ASP A 118 -10.15 -43.62 28.05
C ASP A 118 -10.34 -45.14 28.18
N LYS A 119 -9.45 -45.95 27.57
CA LYS A 119 -9.48 -47.42 27.71
C LYS A 119 -9.14 -47.87 29.13
N ILE A 120 -8.14 -47.27 29.78
CA ILE A 120 -7.76 -47.59 31.17
C ILE A 120 -8.89 -47.20 32.15
N VAL A 121 -9.52 -46.04 31.93
CA VAL A 121 -10.67 -45.59 32.75
C VAL A 121 -11.86 -46.53 32.55
N ALA A 122 -12.16 -46.92 31.31
CA ALA A 122 -13.23 -47.88 31.03
C ALA A 122 -12.98 -49.26 31.66
N ASP A 123 -11.75 -49.79 31.56
CA ASP A 123 -11.36 -51.06 32.17
C ASP A 123 -11.37 -50.97 33.72
N SER A 124 -11.12 -49.79 34.30
CA SER A 124 -11.18 -49.55 35.77
C SER A 124 -12.60 -49.34 36.31
N LEU A 125 -13.55 -48.88 35.49
CA LEU A 125 -14.96 -48.69 35.88
C LEU A 125 -15.76 -49.99 35.91
N LEU A 126 -15.17 -51.10 35.45
CA LEU A 126 -15.79 -52.41 35.32
C LEU A 126 -15.56 -53.34 36.53
N ILE A 127 -15.16 -52.77 37.68
CA ILE A 127 -14.96 -53.46 38.96
C ILE A 127 -16.09 -53.12 39.93
#